data_AF-A0A935I1F2-F1
#
_entry.id   AF-A0A935I1F2-F1
#
_cell.length_a   1.000
_cell.length_b   1.000
_cell.length_c   1.000
_cell.angle_alpha   90.00
_cell.angle_beta   90.00
_cell.angle_gamma   90.00
#
_symmetry.space_group_name_H-M   'P 1'
#
loop_
_entity.id
_entity.type
_entity.pdbx_description
1 polymer ?
#
loop_
_entity_poly.entity_id
_entity_poly.type
_entity_poly.pdbx_seq_one_letter_code
_entity_poly.pdbx_strand_id
1 'polypeptide(L)'
;MRTTLLAFLLLVGVAVQAQEPRYRVDVDLANVFEDRIRISMWPPRVNADTALVIFPVTVPGTYEEHKWWKLVRNFRALDSSLKDLTVRRSVDSQFVVENARNLRFISYELDDSFDDTTSGIDVFAPAGTDFEADSIFVLNHGGIVCFVDGKQHVPFQVNIKHPKHLFGGSAINIARISDTLDTYLADTYDQLVDSPVMYSLPDTATFMVEGVRVLVHCAHAGRDTVAPAYAKELARLTKTIGKLLPTMPVNHYAFLLYLWKGDRTKVANPGGMGALEHGYSSFYFLGFQKRPIGLGEVAVHEFLHILVPLNLHSEEIDYFDFRAPKMSQHLWLYEGTTEYFSTLAPLHDSTIKENAFRKDIEGKLKDMDRLGKDFSFTEFSRDVLSTKGQQLYPIVYTYGAVNAFLLDIVIRESSGGSMGLLDVIYRLMQDYGPARPFQDDSLFTLIERVTNAKVREYCDRYIKGTERPPIKDILALIGWDYTAEKVSKAPGFGFKGDFKMFDGKPGLVLSVTDPVNPMKIVDGDRIVTVEGMTLQEAFQSETGRATLEKFRTSKVGDTLSMVVLRDGQEVELKGAAEMVNKVERHFIEISPTPTPAQTALKRAVYYE
;
A
#
# COMPACT_ATOMS: atom_id res chain seq x y z
N MET A 1 -59.16 25.14 54.01
CA MET A 1 -58.57 25.89 52.88
C MET A 1 -57.17 26.34 53.26
N ARG A 2 -56.15 25.61 52.81
CA ARG A 2 -54.73 25.96 52.96
C ARG A 2 -54.05 25.66 51.62
N THR A 3 -53.45 26.70 51.09
CA THR A 3 -52.59 26.78 49.91
C THR A 3 -51.26 26.09 50.15
N THR A 4 -50.79 25.28 49.19
CA THR A 4 -49.35 25.08 48.93
C THR A 4 -49.16 24.49 47.53
N LEU A 5 -48.67 25.32 46.61
CA LEU A 5 -48.13 24.94 45.31
C LEU A 5 -46.64 24.66 45.55
N LEU A 6 -46.18 23.42 45.39
CA LEU A 6 -44.78 23.05 45.54
C LEU A 6 -44.10 23.16 44.17
N ALA A 7 -43.27 24.19 43.99
CA ALA A 7 -42.35 24.31 42.87
C ALA A 7 -41.09 23.47 43.17
N PHE A 8 -40.82 22.47 42.34
CA PHE A 8 -39.57 21.71 42.37
C PHE A 8 -38.52 22.48 41.54
N LEU A 9 -37.67 23.23 42.21
CA LEU A 9 -36.49 23.88 41.62
C LEU A 9 -35.38 22.83 41.50
N LEU A 10 -35.22 22.25 40.31
CA LEU A 10 -34.04 21.45 39.96
C LEU A 10 -32.87 22.42 39.70
N LEU A 11 -32.03 22.62 40.70
CA LEU A 11 -30.70 23.22 40.54
C LEU A 11 -29.81 22.21 39.81
N VAL A 12 -29.78 22.28 38.47
CA VAL A 12 -28.70 21.69 37.68
C VAL A 12 -27.50 22.61 37.84
N GLY A 13 -26.57 22.23 38.72
CA GLY A 13 -25.23 22.80 38.74
C GLY A 13 -24.55 22.46 37.42
N VAL A 14 -24.50 23.43 36.50
CA VAL A 14 -23.67 23.35 35.30
C VAL A 14 -22.23 23.54 35.78
N ALA A 15 -21.55 22.43 36.06
CA ALA A 15 -20.09 22.43 36.04
C ALA A 15 -19.68 22.66 34.57
N VAL A 16 -19.40 23.92 34.23
CA VAL A 16 -18.65 24.25 33.02
C VAL A 16 -17.21 23.80 33.26
N GLN A 17 -16.96 22.50 33.14
CA GLN A 17 -15.63 22.06 32.74
C GLN A 17 -15.45 22.63 31.34
N ALA A 18 -14.50 23.54 31.17
CA ALA A 18 -14.09 23.99 29.84
C ALA A 18 -13.69 22.73 29.06
N GLN A 19 -14.59 22.26 28.19
CA GLN A 19 -14.32 21.11 27.34
C GLN A 19 -13.11 21.49 26.50
N GLU A 20 -12.06 20.68 26.56
CA GLU A 20 -10.90 20.89 25.69
C GLU A 20 -11.38 21.05 24.24
N PRO A 21 -10.78 21.99 23.49
CA PRO A 21 -11.17 22.20 22.10
C PRO A 21 -11.07 20.87 21.37
N ARG A 22 -12.14 20.49 20.68
CA ARG A 22 -12.23 19.27 19.85
C ARG A 22 -13.05 19.55 18.62
N TYR A 23 -12.78 18.84 17.53
CA TYR A 23 -13.74 18.68 16.46
C TYR A 23 -14.85 17.72 16.91
N ARG A 24 -16.10 18.05 16.56
CA ARG A 24 -17.17 17.07 16.49
C ARG A 24 -17.54 16.89 15.02
N VAL A 25 -17.60 15.65 14.56
CA VAL A 25 -17.95 15.30 13.17
C VAL A 25 -19.10 14.32 13.24
N ASP A 26 -20.21 14.65 12.59
CA ASP A 26 -21.35 13.75 12.44
C ASP A 26 -21.43 13.33 10.97
N VAL A 27 -21.48 12.01 10.75
CA VAL A 27 -21.59 11.37 9.44
C VAL A 27 -22.90 10.57 9.40
N ASP A 28 -23.78 10.88 8.45
CA ASP A 28 -25.09 10.22 8.32
C ASP A 28 -25.09 9.21 7.16
N LEU A 29 -24.80 7.95 7.49
CA LEU A 29 -24.85 6.80 6.57
C LEU A 29 -26.27 6.23 6.43
N ALA A 30 -27.20 6.64 7.30
CA ALA A 30 -28.57 6.14 7.29
C ALA A 30 -29.48 6.88 6.29
N ASN A 31 -29.04 8.04 5.78
CA ASN A 31 -29.80 8.85 4.82
C ASN A 31 -28.93 9.23 3.62
N VAL A 32 -28.51 8.24 2.84
CA VAL A 32 -27.86 8.46 1.54
C VAL A 32 -28.89 9.06 0.56
N PHE A 33 -28.51 10.10 -0.17
CA PHE A 33 -29.37 10.76 -1.16
C PHE A 33 -28.58 11.03 -2.44
N GLU A 34 -29.08 10.57 -3.58
CA GLU A 34 -28.37 10.71 -4.87
C GLU A 34 -26.89 10.32 -4.77
N ASP A 35 -26.63 9.17 -4.14
CA ASP A 35 -25.29 8.62 -3.89
C ASP A 35 -24.37 9.42 -2.97
N ARG A 36 -24.95 10.39 -2.24
CA ARG A 36 -24.19 11.26 -1.36
C ARG A 36 -24.57 11.08 0.10
N ILE A 37 -23.57 11.27 0.95
CA ILE A 37 -23.75 11.38 2.40
C ILE A 37 -23.62 12.83 2.86
N ARG A 38 -24.23 13.15 4.00
CA ARG A 38 -24.09 14.47 4.64
C ARG A 38 -23.08 14.42 5.77
N ILE A 39 -22.18 15.39 5.75
CA ILE A 39 -21.20 15.63 6.82
C ILE A 39 -21.57 16.93 7.56
N SER A 40 -21.51 16.88 8.88
CA SER A 40 -21.76 18.03 9.77
C SER A 40 -20.65 18.12 10.79
N MET A 41 -20.01 19.29 10.91
CA MET A 41 -18.80 19.47 11.69
C MET A 41 -18.87 20.71 12.59
N TRP A 42 -18.37 20.57 13.81
CA TRP A 42 -18.14 21.67 14.75
C TRP A 42 -16.63 21.80 14.97
N PRO A 43 -15.95 22.71 14.25
CA PRO A 43 -14.52 22.91 14.42
C PRO A 43 -14.20 23.66 15.73
N PRO A 44 -12.95 23.59 16.22
CA PRO A 44 -12.50 24.45 17.32
C PRO A 44 -12.64 25.93 16.93
N ARG A 45 -12.73 26.80 17.94
CA ARG A 45 -12.85 28.25 17.71
C ARG A 45 -11.63 28.78 16.94
N VAL A 46 -11.92 29.55 15.90
CA VAL A 46 -10.92 30.27 15.11
C VAL A 46 -10.77 31.69 15.65
N ASN A 47 -9.53 32.11 15.90
CA ASN A 47 -9.20 33.44 16.42
C ASN A 47 -8.64 34.38 15.33
N ALA A 48 -9.11 34.23 14.10
CA ALA A 48 -8.69 34.99 12.92
C ALA A 48 -9.91 35.39 12.08
N ASP A 49 -9.77 36.44 11.27
CA ASP A 49 -10.85 36.94 10.41
C ASP A 49 -11.11 36.01 9.22
N THR A 50 -10.13 35.19 8.85
CA THR A 50 -10.26 34.15 7.82
C THR A 50 -9.81 32.79 8.36
N ALA A 51 -10.44 31.72 7.91
CA ALA A 51 -10.01 30.34 8.14
C ALA A 51 -9.85 29.63 6.80
N LEU A 52 -8.74 28.91 6.63
CA LEU A 52 -8.59 27.95 5.56
C LEU A 52 -9.08 26.59 6.06
N VAL A 53 -10.02 25.99 5.35
CA VAL A 53 -10.54 24.64 5.59
C VAL A 53 -9.97 23.74 4.50
N ILE A 54 -9.22 22.73 4.94
CA ILE A 54 -8.39 21.87 4.10
C ILE A 54 -9.06 20.49 3.99
N PHE A 55 -9.25 20.06 2.74
CA PHE A 55 -9.30 18.65 2.38
C PHE A 55 -7.90 18.24 1.92
N PRO A 56 -7.37 17.10 2.39
CA PRO A 56 -6.04 16.65 2.00
C PRO A 56 -5.85 16.59 0.48
N VAL A 57 -4.62 16.87 0.05
CA VAL A 57 -4.14 16.64 -1.32
C VAL A 57 -3.67 15.20 -1.46
N THR A 58 -3.09 14.64 -0.41
CA THR A 58 -2.59 13.27 -0.31
C THR A 58 -2.71 12.80 1.13
N VAL A 59 -2.55 11.50 1.37
CA VAL A 59 -2.44 10.90 2.70
C VAL A 59 -1.18 10.04 2.76
N PRO A 60 -0.59 9.85 3.95
CA PRO A 60 0.53 8.93 4.13
C PRO A 60 0.29 7.57 3.45
N GLY A 61 1.35 7.00 2.87
CA GLY A 61 1.33 5.69 2.18
C GLY A 61 0.91 5.68 0.72
N THR A 62 0.12 6.65 0.26
CA THR A 62 -0.37 6.65 -1.13
C THR A 62 0.59 7.25 -2.16
N TYR A 63 1.56 8.07 -1.72
CA TYR A 63 2.57 8.76 -2.52
C TYR A 63 2.05 9.34 -3.86
N GLU A 64 0.80 9.82 -3.89
CA GLU A 64 0.14 10.44 -5.05
C GLU A 64 -0.95 11.44 -4.61
N GLU A 65 -1.46 12.26 -5.53
CA GLU A 65 -2.47 13.28 -5.25
C GLU A 65 -3.92 12.81 -5.58
N HIS A 66 -4.84 12.92 -4.62
CA HIS A 66 -6.21 12.38 -4.73
C HIS A 66 -7.32 13.42 -4.95
N LYS A 67 -7.04 14.71 -4.72
CA LYS A 67 -7.94 15.86 -5.03
C LYS A 67 -9.37 15.74 -4.47
N TRP A 68 -9.54 15.16 -3.27
CA TRP A 68 -10.84 14.87 -2.65
C TRP A 68 -11.80 16.06 -2.55
N TRP A 69 -11.32 17.30 -2.49
CA TRP A 69 -12.17 18.50 -2.49
C TRP A 69 -13.11 18.63 -3.72
N LYS A 70 -12.86 17.85 -4.78
CA LYS A 70 -13.72 17.76 -5.96
C LYS A 70 -15.01 16.97 -5.72
N LEU A 71 -15.02 16.06 -4.74
CA LEU A 71 -16.19 15.27 -4.34
C LEU A 71 -17.15 16.05 -3.43
N VAL A 72 -16.69 17.19 -2.92
CA VAL A 72 -17.46 18.04 -2.02
C VAL A 72 -18.52 18.83 -2.80
N ARG A 73 -19.77 18.71 -2.35
CA ARG A 73 -20.94 19.45 -2.84
C ARG A 73 -21.53 20.29 -1.72
N ASN A 74 -22.16 21.40 -2.08
CA ASN A 74 -22.96 22.22 -1.16
C ASN A 74 -22.25 22.60 0.16
N PHE A 75 -20.95 22.94 0.09
CA PHE A 75 -20.18 23.34 1.26
C PHE A 75 -20.70 24.65 1.86
N ARG A 76 -20.95 24.64 3.17
CA ARG A 76 -21.43 25.79 3.94
C ARG A 76 -20.64 25.94 5.23
N ALA A 77 -20.34 27.18 5.57
CA ALA A 77 -19.78 27.59 6.85
C ALA A 77 -20.81 28.48 7.56
N LEU A 78 -21.11 28.18 8.82
CA LEU A 78 -22.25 28.75 9.54
C LEU A 78 -21.81 29.32 10.90
N ASP A 79 -22.46 30.40 11.32
CA ASP A 79 -22.28 31.01 12.64
C ASP A 79 -23.13 30.33 13.74
N SER A 80 -23.11 30.87 14.96
CA SER A 80 -23.90 30.34 16.10
C SER A 80 -25.41 30.46 15.92
N SER A 81 -25.86 31.30 15.00
CA SER A 81 -27.27 31.49 14.66
C SER A 81 -27.67 30.72 13.41
N LEU A 82 -26.80 29.81 12.92
CA LEU A 82 -26.98 29.03 11.69
C LEU A 82 -27.14 29.89 10.44
N LYS A 83 -26.52 31.08 10.42
CA LYS A 83 -26.45 31.93 9.23
C LYS A 83 -25.16 31.65 8.46
N ASP A 84 -25.26 31.62 7.13
CA ASP A 84 -24.11 31.44 6.23
C ASP A 84 -23.08 32.55 6.39
N LEU A 85 -21.83 32.12 6.52
CA LEU A 85 -20.62 32.92 6.34
C LEU A 85 -20.20 32.87 4.88
N THR A 86 -19.52 33.90 4.41
CA THR A 86 -18.97 33.92 3.06
C THR A 86 -17.87 32.87 2.93
N VAL A 87 -17.99 32.02 1.91
CA VAL A 87 -16.97 31.03 1.55
C VAL A 87 -16.52 31.27 0.12
N ARG A 88 -15.21 31.24 -0.11
CA ARG A 88 -14.60 31.27 -1.44
C ARG A 88 -13.58 30.14 -1.59
N ARG A 89 -13.14 29.87 -2.81
CA ARG A 89 -12.03 28.94 -3.08
C ARG A 89 -10.68 29.65 -2.99
N SER A 90 -9.65 28.94 -2.52
CA SER A 90 -8.25 29.35 -2.64
C SER A 90 -7.67 28.95 -4.01
N VAL A 91 -6.42 29.34 -4.28
CA VAL A 91 -5.71 29.02 -5.54
C VAL A 91 -5.49 27.52 -5.74
N ASP A 92 -5.31 26.81 -4.64
CA ASP A 92 -5.17 25.36 -4.53
C ASP A 92 -6.52 24.66 -4.28
N SER A 93 -7.63 25.33 -4.58
CA SER A 93 -8.98 24.78 -4.51
C SER A 93 -9.44 24.34 -3.12
N GLN A 94 -8.88 24.89 -2.05
CA GLN A 94 -9.37 24.72 -0.68
C GLN A 94 -10.46 25.74 -0.34
N PHE A 95 -11.15 25.59 0.79
CA PHE A 95 -12.25 26.49 1.19
C PHE A 95 -11.74 27.57 2.14
N VAL A 96 -11.98 28.84 1.80
CA VAL A 96 -11.65 29.99 2.65
C VAL A 96 -12.93 30.56 3.22
N VAL A 97 -13.07 30.51 4.55
CA VAL A 97 -14.19 31.08 5.29
C VAL A 97 -13.81 32.49 5.75
N GLU A 98 -14.64 33.48 5.41
CA GLU A 98 -14.49 34.86 5.88
C GLU A 98 -15.28 35.10 7.18
N ASN A 99 -14.90 36.12 7.94
CA ASN A 99 -15.40 36.38 9.29
C ASN A 99 -15.32 35.14 10.21
N ALA A 100 -14.22 34.40 10.11
CA ALA A 100 -14.06 33.08 10.72
C ALA A 100 -14.09 33.07 12.25
N ARG A 101 -13.92 34.22 12.92
CA ARG A 101 -14.22 34.36 14.36
C ARG A 101 -15.63 33.91 14.72
N ASN A 102 -16.56 34.02 13.78
CA ASN A 102 -17.96 33.61 13.94
C ASN A 102 -18.22 32.16 13.52
N LEU A 103 -17.26 31.45 12.91
CA LEU A 103 -17.43 30.06 12.48
C LEU A 103 -17.76 29.14 13.66
N ARG A 104 -18.89 28.44 13.59
CA ARG A 104 -19.31 27.43 14.57
C ARG A 104 -19.58 26.08 13.97
N PHE A 105 -19.98 26.05 12.70
CA PHE A 105 -20.45 24.85 12.06
C PHE A 105 -20.06 24.83 10.59
N ILE A 106 -19.72 23.65 10.09
CA ILE A 106 -19.45 23.36 8.68
C ILE A 106 -20.39 22.22 8.28
N SER A 107 -20.99 22.31 7.10
CA SER A 107 -21.72 21.19 6.50
C SER A 107 -21.46 21.10 5.02
N TYR A 108 -21.43 19.88 4.51
CA TYR A 108 -21.30 19.60 3.08
C TYR A 108 -21.87 18.22 2.79
N GLU A 109 -21.97 17.95 1.50
CA GLU A 109 -22.41 16.68 0.92
C GLU A 109 -21.21 16.09 0.19
N LEU A 110 -21.04 14.76 0.23
CA LEU A 110 -19.93 14.06 -0.40
C LEU A 110 -20.45 13.00 -1.35
N ASP A 111 -19.93 13.02 -2.58
CA ASP A 111 -19.84 11.83 -3.43
C ASP A 111 -18.72 10.91 -2.92
N ASP A 112 -18.81 9.62 -3.23
CA ASP A 112 -17.69 8.72 -3.06
C ASP A 112 -16.77 8.66 -4.28
N SER A 113 -15.71 7.87 -4.18
CA SER A 113 -14.65 7.84 -5.19
C SER A 113 -14.63 6.57 -6.03
N PHE A 114 -15.36 5.52 -5.62
CA PHE A 114 -15.26 4.22 -6.26
C PHE A 114 -16.03 4.17 -7.57
N ASP A 115 -17.14 4.88 -7.68
CA ASP A 115 -17.97 4.92 -8.89
C ASP A 115 -18.26 6.34 -9.43
N ASP A 116 -17.69 7.39 -8.83
CA ASP A 116 -17.76 8.73 -9.39
C ASP A 116 -16.97 8.83 -10.72
N THR A 117 -17.73 8.85 -11.81
CA THR A 117 -17.22 9.07 -13.17
C THR A 117 -17.31 10.53 -13.62
N THR A 118 -17.82 11.42 -12.76
CA THR A 118 -18.21 12.80 -13.17
C THR A 118 -17.22 13.87 -12.72
N SER A 119 -16.53 13.71 -11.58
CA SER A 119 -15.61 14.75 -11.09
C SER A 119 -14.22 14.72 -11.73
N GLY A 120 -13.93 13.70 -12.54
CA GLY A 120 -12.61 13.49 -13.13
C GLY A 120 -11.52 13.37 -12.06
N ILE A 121 -11.86 12.67 -10.98
CA ILE A 121 -10.90 12.25 -9.95
C ILE A 121 -10.29 10.91 -10.36
N ASP A 122 -9.06 10.67 -9.92
CA ASP A 122 -8.38 9.39 -10.06
C ASP A 122 -7.80 9.08 -8.68
N VAL A 123 -8.58 8.34 -7.89
CA VAL A 123 -8.23 7.99 -6.50
C VAL A 123 -7.88 6.51 -6.49
N PHE A 124 -6.72 6.19 -5.94
CA PHE A 124 -6.34 4.81 -5.67
C PHE A 124 -7.34 4.20 -4.68
N ALA A 125 -8.02 3.13 -5.08
CA ALA A 125 -9.19 2.64 -4.36
C ALA A 125 -8.91 2.29 -2.88
N PRO A 126 -7.73 1.77 -2.48
CA PRO A 126 -7.40 1.61 -1.07
C PRO A 126 -7.40 2.90 -0.24
N ALA A 127 -7.23 4.08 -0.86
CA ALA A 127 -7.35 5.40 -0.25
C ALA A 127 -8.72 6.07 -0.50
N GLY A 128 -9.59 5.42 -1.27
CA GLY A 128 -10.88 5.96 -1.68
C GLY A 128 -12.00 5.70 -0.69
N THR A 129 -13.18 6.22 -0.99
CA THR A 129 -14.41 6.07 -0.23
C THR A 129 -15.46 5.37 -1.09
N ASP A 130 -16.48 4.80 -0.43
CA ASP A 130 -17.61 4.09 -1.04
C ASP A 130 -18.87 4.34 -0.21
N PHE A 131 -20.02 4.73 -0.81
CA PHE A 131 -21.26 5.06 -0.10
C PHE A 131 -22.49 4.24 -0.56
N GLU A 132 -22.33 2.93 -0.70
CA GLU A 132 -23.39 2.00 -1.07
C GLU A 132 -24.50 1.88 -0.01
N ALA A 133 -25.61 2.58 -0.25
CA ALA A 133 -26.77 2.67 0.65
C ALA A 133 -27.26 1.28 1.12
N ASP A 134 -27.49 1.15 2.44
CA ASP A 134 -27.93 -0.09 3.09
C ASP A 134 -27.02 -1.32 2.79
N SER A 135 -25.76 -1.11 2.36
CA SER A 135 -24.84 -2.19 2.01
C SER A 135 -23.45 -2.04 2.62
N ILE A 136 -22.65 -1.10 2.11
CA ILE A 136 -21.24 -0.95 2.46
C ILE A 136 -20.92 0.54 2.48
N PHE A 137 -20.15 0.96 3.48
CA PHE A 137 -19.55 2.28 3.51
C PHE A 137 -18.06 2.15 3.82
N VAL A 138 -17.22 2.73 2.98
CA VAL A 138 -15.77 2.83 3.20
C VAL A 138 -15.45 4.25 3.61
N LEU A 139 -14.98 4.40 4.86
CA LEU A 139 -14.63 5.67 5.45
C LEU A 139 -13.12 5.80 5.59
N ASN A 140 -12.46 6.13 4.47
CA ASN A 140 -11.10 6.66 4.48
C ASN A 140 -11.16 8.16 4.74
N HIS A 141 -10.81 8.59 5.95
CA HIS A 141 -11.16 9.94 6.43
C HIS A 141 -10.50 11.08 5.67
N GLY A 142 -9.38 10.86 4.99
CA GLY A 142 -8.77 11.86 4.10
C GLY A 142 -9.71 12.29 2.97
N GLY A 143 -10.59 11.39 2.50
CA GLY A 143 -11.62 11.69 1.52
C GLY A 143 -12.91 12.26 2.10
N ILE A 144 -13.07 12.28 3.43
CA ILE A 144 -14.36 12.57 4.07
C ILE A 144 -14.32 13.80 4.96
N VAL A 145 -13.32 13.89 5.83
CA VAL A 145 -13.28 14.86 6.92
C VAL A 145 -12.27 15.94 6.58
N CYS A 146 -12.70 17.21 6.59
CA CYS A 146 -11.81 18.35 6.47
C CYS A 146 -11.30 18.83 7.84
N PHE A 147 -10.30 19.70 7.85
CA PHE A 147 -9.84 20.36 9.08
C PHE A 147 -9.54 21.85 8.83
N VAL A 148 -9.51 22.64 9.90
CA VAL A 148 -9.05 24.04 9.83
C VAL A 148 -7.53 24.07 9.90
N ASP A 149 -6.91 24.81 8.99
CA ASP A 149 -5.45 24.98 8.94
C ASP A 149 -4.85 25.41 10.30
N GLY A 150 -3.74 24.79 10.69
CA GLY A 150 -3.09 24.96 12.00
C GLY A 150 -3.88 24.38 13.20
N LYS A 151 -4.91 23.57 12.95
CA LYS A 151 -5.72 22.89 13.98
C LYS A 151 -5.75 21.37 13.82
N GLN A 152 -4.87 20.77 13.01
CA GLN A 152 -4.79 19.31 12.81
C GLN A 152 -4.48 18.53 14.09
N HIS A 153 -3.78 19.13 15.06
CA HIS A 153 -3.44 18.49 16.34
C HIS A 153 -4.59 18.53 17.38
N VAL A 154 -5.76 19.03 17.00
CA VAL A 154 -6.93 19.09 17.89
C VAL A 154 -7.71 17.77 17.75
N PRO A 155 -8.12 17.11 18.86
CA PRO A 155 -8.83 15.83 18.79
C PRO A 155 -10.13 15.88 18.00
N PHE A 156 -10.46 14.76 17.35
CA PHE A 156 -11.69 14.53 16.58
C PHE A 156 -12.58 13.52 17.30
N GLN A 157 -13.82 13.92 17.58
CA GLN A 157 -14.90 13.01 17.92
C GLN A 157 -15.79 12.81 16.71
N VAL A 158 -15.80 11.60 16.18
CA VAL A 158 -16.65 11.23 15.05
C VAL A 158 -17.85 10.45 15.55
N ASN A 159 -19.05 10.84 15.13
CA ASN A 159 -20.30 10.16 15.42
C ASN A 159 -20.86 9.64 14.09
N ILE A 160 -21.10 8.34 14.02
CA ILE A 160 -21.62 7.68 12.82
C ILE A 160 -23.06 7.28 13.08
N LYS A 161 -23.99 7.88 12.34
CA LYS A 161 -25.37 7.41 12.28
C LYS A 161 -25.47 6.40 11.15
N HIS A 162 -25.84 5.17 11.47
CA HIS A 162 -25.84 4.06 10.51
C HIS A 162 -27.14 3.23 10.59
N PRO A 163 -27.51 2.52 9.52
CA PRO A 163 -28.57 1.51 9.57
C PRO A 163 -28.28 0.44 10.63
N LYS A 164 -29.33 0.00 11.33
CA LYS A 164 -29.24 -0.95 12.46
C LYS A 164 -28.57 -2.30 12.13
N HIS A 165 -28.59 -2.68 10.85
CA HIS A 165 -28.08 -3.97 10.39
C HIS A 165 -26.61 -3.92 9.91
N LEU A 166 -26.01 -2.72 9.87
CA LEU A 166 -24.60 -2.53 9.52
C LEU A 166 -23.76 -2.35 10.78
N PHE A 167 -22.50 -2.80 10.71
CA PHE A 167 -21.55 -2.80 11.81
C PHE A 167 -20.22 -2.20 11.36
N GLY A 168 -19.65 -1.33 12.21
CA GLY A 168 -18.33 -0.74 11.98
C GLY A 168 -17.19 -1.70 12.30
N GLY A 169 -16.19 -1.77 11.41
CA GLY A 169 -14.91 -2.45 11.61
C GLY A 169 -13.74 -1.50 11.39
N SER A 170 -12.80 -1.51 12.34
CA SER A 170 -11.57 -0.72 12.29
C SER A 170 -10.59 -1.21 13.36
N ALA A 171 -9.35 -0.74 13.29
CA ALA A 171 -8.42 -0.81 14.42
C ALA A 171 -8.71 0.25 15.49
N ILE A 172 -9.28 1.41 15.12
CA ILE A 172 -9.71 2.42 16.09
C ILE A 172 -10.89 1.89 16.90
N ASN A 173 -10.95 2.25 18.17
CA ASN A 173 -12.00 1.75 19.06
C ASN A 173 -13.35 2.45 18.75
N ILE A 174 -14.26 1.70 18.12
CA ILE A 174 -15.63 2.15 17.83
C ILE A 174 -16.52 1.84 19.04
N ALA A 175 -16.95 2.90 19.74
CA ALA A 175 -17.88 2.80 20.85
C ALA A 175 -19.34 2.87 20.35
N ARG A 176 -20.07 1.77 20.55
CA ARG A 176 -21.50 1.72 20.23
C ARG A 176 -22.33 2.48 21.27
N ILE A 177 -23.01 3.54 20.83
CA ILE A 177 -23.88 4.37 21.69
C ILE A 177 -25.32 3.84 21.66
N SER A 178 -25.79 3.37 20.50
CA SER A 178 -27.11 2.74 20.34
C SER A 178 -27.09 1.73 19.19
N ASP A 179 -28.25 1.24 18.76
CA ASP A 179 -28.35 0.36 17.58
C ASP A 179 -28.08 1.08 16.25
N THR A 180 -28.10 2.40 16.23
CA THR A 180 -27.98 3.22 15.01
C THR A 180 -27.01 4.40 15.17
N LEU A 181 -26.18 4.36 16.22
CA LEU A 181 -25.22 5.42 16.52
C LEU A 181 -23.98 4.83 17.16
N ASP A 182 -22.86 5.06 16.52
CA ASP A 182 -21.52 4.76 16.99
C ASP A 182 -20.70 6.05 17.17
N THR A 183 -19.64 6.00 17.96
CA THR A 183 -18.66 7.07 18.08
C THR A 183 -17.25 6.54 18.23
N TYR A 184 -16.26 7.28 17.73
CA TYR A 184 -14.85 7.04 17.98
C TYR A 184 -14.09 8.36 18.12
N LEU A 185 -12.92 8.29 18.75
CA LEU A 185 -12.06 9.42 19.06
C LEU A 185 -10.70 9.22 18.39
N ALA A 186 -10.20 10.26 17.73
CA ALA A 186 -8.82 10.38 17.29
C ALA A 186 -8.19 11.62 17.94
N ASP A 187 -6.96 11.52 18.41
CA ASP A 187 -6.25 12.59 19.12
C ASP A 187 -5.75 13.68 18.16
N THR A 188 -5.50 13.33 16.90
CA THR A 188 -5.09 14.24 15.82
C THR A 188 -5.79 13.88 14.52
N TYR A 189 -5.69 14.78 13.53
CA TYR A 189 -6.13 14.51 12.16
C TYR A 189 -5.31 13.39 11.51
N ASP A 190 -4.01 13.31 11.81
CA ASP A 190 -3.11 12.24 11.35
C ASP A 190 -3.61 10.87 11.80
N GLN A 191 -3.93 10.70 13.10
CA GLN A 191 -4.51 9.45 13.60
C GLN A 191 -5.87 9.15 12.95
N LEU A 192 -6.70 10.17 12.70
CA LEU A 192 -8.00 9.99 12.06
C LEU A 192 -7.85 9.43 10.64
N VAL A 193 -6.97 10.03 9.83
CA VAL A 193 -6.69 9.59 8.46
C VAL A 193 -6.02 8.22 8.42
N ASP A 194 -5.18 7.91 9.40
CA ASP A 194 -4.53 6.61 9.58
C ASP A 194 -5.46 5.54 10.18
N SER A 195 -6.75 5.84 10.36
CA SER A 195 -7.72 4.94 11.00
C SER A 195 -8.95 4.71 10.11
N PRO A 196 -8.81 4.00 8.97
CA PRO A 196 -9.94 3.68 8.10
C PRO A 196 -11.04 2.93 8.87
N VAL A 197 -12.29 3.20 8.52
CA VAL A 197 -13.46 2.52 9.11
C VAL A 197 -14.36 2.00 7.99
N MET A 198 -14.79 0.74 8.08
CA MET A 198 -15.81 0.18 7.18
C MET A 198 -17.10 -0.13 7.92
N TYR A 199 -18.24 0.22 7.33
CA TYR A 199 -19.55 -0.27 7.76
C TYR A 199 -20.10 -1.25 6.74
N SER A 200 -20.49 -2.44 7.18
CA SER A 200 -21.10 -3.45 6.29
C SER A 200 -21.99 -4.40 7.05
N LEU A 201 -22.65 -5.32 6.34
CA LEU A 201 -23.18 -6.53 6.96
C LEU A 201 -22.05 -7.28 7.70
N PRO A 202 -22.36 -7.99 8.80
CA PRO A 202 -21.34 -8.62 9.62
C PRO A 202 -20.72 -9.83 8.90
N ASP A 203 -19.46 -9.70 8.51
CA ASP A 203 -18.57 -10.79 8.12
C ASP A 203 -17.18 -10.51 8.70
N THR A 204 -17.00 -10.91 9.96
CA THR A 204 -15.79 -10.63 10.73
C THR A 204 -15.24 -11.90 11.37
N ALA A 205 -13.92 -11.95 11.53
CA ALA A 205 -13.24 -12.99 12.31
C ALA A 205 -12.06 -12.37 13.08
N THR A 206 -11.58 -13.07 14.10
CA THR A 206 -10.43 -12.63 14.89
C THR A 206 -9.44 -13.76 15.11
N PHE A 207 -8.16 -13.44 15.25
CA PHE A 207 -7.13 -14.39 15.66
C PHE A 207 -6.05 -13.71 16.51
N MET A 208 -5.13 -14.51 17.08
CA MET A 208 -3.96 -14.03 17.82
C MET A 208 -2.68 -14.43 17.10
N VAL A 209 -1.69 -13.54 17.05
CA VAL A 209 -0.34 -13.83 16.55
C VAL A 209 0.68 -13.14 17.44
N GLU A 210 1.56 -13.90 18.11
CA GLU A 210 2.61 -13.37 19.01
C GLU A 210 2.14 -12.24 19.96
N GLY A 211 0.96 -12.43 20.59
CA GLY A 211 0.39 -11.45 21.51
C GLY A 211 -0.44 -10.32 20.87
N VAL A 212 -0.42 -10.18 19.54
CA VAL A 212 -1.24 -9.22 18.78
C VAL A 212 -2.64 -9.80 18.56
N ARG A 213 -3.67 -9.04 18.94
CA ARG A 213 -5.07 -9.36 18.58
C ARG A 213 -5.41 -8.81 17.21
N VAL A 214 -5.74 -9.68 16.27
CA VAL A 214 -6.02 -9.30 14.90
C VAL A 214 -7.52 -9.40 14.60
N LEU A 215 -8.10 -8.32 14.09
CA LEU A 215 -9.42 -8.29 13.46
C LEU A 215 -9.27 -8.53 11.95
N VAL A 216 -10.19 -9.29 11.38
CA VAL A 216 -10.40 -9.43 9.93
C VAL A 216 -11.85 -9.02 9.66
N HIS A 217 -12.03 -7.92 8.93
CA HIS A 217 -13.34 -7.42 8.54
C HIS A 217 -13.48 -7.48 7.02
N CYS A 218 -14.39 -8.32 6.52
CA CYS A 218 -14.66 -8.45 5.09
C CYS A 218 -15.96 -7.70 4.75
N ALA A 219 -15.89 -6.72 3.85
CA ALA A 219 -17.05 -6.04 3.30
C ALA A 219 -17.27 -6.50 1.85
N HIS A 220 -18.49 -6.91 1.52
CA HIS A 220 -18.88 -7.26 0.15
C HIS A 220 -20.40 -7.18 -0.02
N ALA A 221 -20.86 -7.01 -1.25
CA ALA A 221 -22.29 -7.09 -1.55
C ALA A 221 -22.84 -8.50 -1.26
N GLY A 222 -24.05 -8.58 -0.69
CA GLY A 222 -24.71 -9.85 -0.38
C GLY A 222 -24.38 -10.41 1.01
N ARG A 223 -24.63 -11.72 1.21
CA ARG A 223 -24.64 -12.38 2.54
C ARG A 223 -23.72 -13.60 2.65
N ASP A 224 -22.69 -13.68 1.80
CA ASP A 224 -21.66 -14.70 1.98
C ASP A 224 -20.94 -14.48 3.33
N THR A 225 -20.28 -15.53 3.82
CA THR A 225 -19.41 -15.46 5.01
C THR A 225 -18.05 -15.99 4.61
N VAL A 226 -17.08 -15.09 4.45
CA VAL A 226 -15.72 -15.41 4.00
C VAL A 226 -14.65 -15.05 5.02
N ALA A 227 -14.92 -14.16 5.98
CA ALA A 227 -13.94 -13.72 6.96
C ALA A 227 -13.24 -14.86 7.73
N PRO A 228 -13.90 -15.98 8.10
CA PRO A 228 -13.20 -17.11 8.72
C PRO A 228 -12.11 -17.75 7.83
N ALA A 229 -12.34 -17.83 6.51
CA ALA A 229 -11.36 -18.35 5.57
C ALA A 229 -10.19 -17.38 5.38
N TYR A 230 -10.48 -16.08 5.32
CA TYR A 230 -9.47 -15.02 5.25
C TYR A 230 -8.62 -14.98 6.53
N ALA A 231 -9.25 -15.01 7.71
CA ALA A 231 -8.55 -15.04 9.00
C ALA A 231 -7.65 -16.26 9.16
N LYS A 232 -8.08 -17.44 8.69
CA LYS A 232 -7.22 -18.63 8.72
C LYS A 232 -5.95 -18.45 7.88
N GLU A 233 -6.08 -17.86 6.69
CA GLU A 233 -4.93 -17.62 5.82
C GLU A 233 -4.04 -16.49 6.36
N LEU A 234 -4.63 -15.39 6.78
CA LEU A 234 -3.90 -14.27 7.41
C LEU A 234 -3.15 -14.73 8.66
N ALA A 235 -3.76 -15.54 9.52
CA ALA A 235 -3.08 -16.12 10.69
C ALA A 235 -1.88 -17.00 10.31
N ARG A 236 -1.95 -17.70 9.17
CA ARG A 236 -0.83 -18.49 8.64
C ARG A 236 0.29 -17.58 8.14
N LEU A 237 -0.06 -16.51 7.43
CA LEU A 237 0.87 -15.54 6.86
C LEU A 237 1.56 -14.71 7.95
N THR A 238 0.82 -14.06 8.84
CA THR A 238 1.40 -13.22 9.89
C THR A 238 2.23 -14.02 10.90
N LYS A 239 2.02 -15.34 11.00
CA LYS A 239 2.88 -16.21 11.81
C LYS A 239 4.32 -16.27 11.29
N THR A 240 4.56 -16.09 9.99
CA THR A 240 5.93 -16.03 9.46
C THR A 240 6.65 -14.79 10.00
N ILE A 241 5.95 -13.64 10.02
CA ILE A 241 6.41 -12.38 10.61
C ILE A 241 6.65 -12.55 12.11
N GLY A 242 5.71 -13.16 12.83
CA GLY A 242 5.87 -13.39 14.28
C GLY A 242 7.09 -14.24 14.66
N LYS A 243 7.54 -15.14 13.77
CA LYS A 243 8.79 -15.88 13.97
C LYS A 243 10.05 -15.08 13.60
N LEU A 244 9.93 -14.14 12.67
CA LEU A 244 11.04 -13.31 12.20
C LEU A 244 11.33 -12.18 13.19
N LEU A 245 10.27 -11.53 13.69
CA LEU A 245 10.39 -10.36 14.54
C LEU A 245 10.78 -10.76 15.99
N PRO A 246 11.79 -10.09 16.59
CA PRO A 246 12.12 -10.32 17.99
C PRO A 246 10.96 -10.01 18.95
N THR A 247 10.19 -8.95 18.66
CA THR A 247 9.01 -8.54 19.44
C THR A 247 8.00 -7.82 18.55
N MET A 248 6.70 -8.01 18.78
CA MET A 248 5.67 -7.25 18.07
C MET A 248 5.56 -5.82 18.67
N PRO A 249 5.68 -4.75 17.86
CA PRO A 249 5.62 -3.38 18.36
C PRO A 249 4.19 -2.87 18.60
N VAL A 250 3.19 -3.68 18.25
CA VAL A 250 1.76 -3.39 18.43
C VAL A 250 1.11 -4.51 19.24
N ASN A 251 -0.08 -4.25 19.80
CA ASN A 251 -0.86 -5.23 20.56
C ASN A 251 -2.21 -5.58 19.90
N HIS A 252 -2.59 -4.85 18.86
CA HIS A 252 -3.76 -5.12 18.03
C HIS A 252 -3.49 -4.69 16.59
N TYR A 253 -4.24 -5.25 15.66
CA TYR A 253 -4.20 -4.88 14.24
C TYR A 253 -5.53 -5.22 13.55
N ALA A 254 -5.86 -4.56 12.45
CA ALA A 254 -7.03 -4.90 11.63
C ALA A 254 -6.68 -5.08 10.14
N PHE A 255 -7.10 -6.19 9.54
CA PHE A 255 -7.19 -6.33 8.09
C PHE A 255 -8.60 -5.95 7.65
N LEU A 256 -8.72 -4.85 6.91
CA LEU A 256 -9.98 -4.32 6.40
C LEU A 256 -10.07 -4.65 4.90
N LEU A 257 -10.89 -5.64 4.54
CA LEU A 257 -10.97 -6.12 3.17
C LEU A 257 -12.29 -5.74 2.51
N TYR A 258 -12.23 -4.79 1.59
CA TYR A 258 -13.30 -4.54 0.64
C TYR A 258 -13.18 -5.50 -0.54
N LEU A 259 -14.14 -6.41 -0.67
CA LEU A 259 -14.15 -7.50 -1.66
C LEU A 259 -15.22 -7.22 -2.73
N TRP A 260 -14.80 -6.50 -3.79
CA TRP A 260 -15.65 -6.04 -4.87
C TRP A 260 -16.27 -7.18 -5.68
N LYS A 261 -17.60 -7.20 -5.79
CA LYS A 261 -18.38 -8.14 -6.62
C LYS A 261 -18.88 -7.53 -7.94
N GLY A 262 -18.74 -6.22 -8.11
CA GLY A 262 -19.28 -5.50 -9.26
C GLY A 262 -18.49 -5.71 -10.55
N ASP A 263 -18.97 -5.06 -11.61
CA ASP A 263 -18.25 -4.97 -12.86
C ASP A 263 -17.01 -4.08 -12.69
N ARG A 264 -15.82 -4.68 -12.82
CA ARG A 264 -14.54 -3.97 -12.63
C ARG A 264 -14.33 -2.85 -13.64
N THR A 265 -15.05 -2.84 -14.77
CA THR A 265 -15.00 -1.74 -15.74
C THR A 265 -15.82 -0.52 -15.31
N LYS A 266 -16.60 -0.63 -14.23
CA LYS A 266 -17.42 0.45 -13.67
C LYS A 266 -16.82 1.09 -12.42
N VAL A 267 -15.66 0.62 -11.97
CA VAL A 267 -14.87 1.30 -10.93
C VAL A 267 -14.16 2.49 -11.59
N ALA A 268 -14.16 3.66 -10.94
CA ALA A 268 -13.54 4.88 -11.45
C ALA A 268 -12.07 4.66 -11.84
N ASN A 269 -11.34 3.87 -11.05
CA ASN A 269 -10.00 3.36 -11.39
C ASN A 269 -9.96 1.81 -11.37
N PRO A 270 -10.22 1.14 -12.51
CA PRO A 270 -10.22 -0.32 -12.62
C PRO A 270 -8.85 -0.99 -12.34
N GLY A 271 -7.76 -0.21 -12.43
CA GLY A 271 -6.40 -0.65 -12.11
C GLY A 271 -6.04 -0.52 -10.63
N GLY A 272 -6.83 0.22 -9.85
CA GLY A 272 -6.56 0.57 -8.45
C GLY A 272 -6.85 -0.52 -7.43
N MET A 273 -6.80 -1.81 -7.77
CA MET A 273 -6.80 -2.82 -6.70
C MET A 273 -5.43 -2.87 -6.05
N GLY A 274 -5.42 -3.05 -4.75
CA GLY A 274 -4.22 -3.10 -3.97
C GLY A 274 -4.55 -3.07 -2.49
N ALA A 275 -3.57 -2.65 -1.72
CA ALA A 275 -3.73 -2.36 -0.32
C ALA A 275 -3.08 -1.00 -0.01
N LEU A 276 -3.44 -0.45 1.14
CA LEU A 276 -2.82 0.72 1.74
C LEU A 276 -2.54 0.38 3.20
N GLU A 277 -1.32 0.67 3.63
CA GLU A 277 -0.89 0.50 5.00
C GLU A 277 -1.47 1.60 5.89
N HIS A 278 -1.71 1.23 7.14
CA HIS A 278 -2.01 2.16 8.22
C HIS A 278 -1.30 1.68 9.50
N GLY A 279 -1.16 2.54 10.49
CA GLY A 279 -0.42 2.21 11.71
C GLY A 279 -0.93 0.97 12.43
N TYR A 280 -2.25 0.83 12.59
CA TYR A 280 -2.84 -0.34 13.25
C TYR A 280 -3.74 -1.15 12.33
N SER A 281 -3.74 -0.87 11.03
CA SER A 281 -4.57 -1.61 10.09
C SER A 281 -3.98 -1.63 8.69
N SER A 282 -4.59 -2.38 7.79
CA SER A 282 -4.35 -2.22 6.36
C SER A 282 -5.69 -2.37 5.64
N PHE A 283 -5.90 -1.52 4.66
CA PHE A 283 -7.12 -1.49 3.87
C PHE A 283 -6.86 -2.13 2.50
N TYR A 284 -7.73 -3.04 2.07
CA TYR A 284 -7.58 -3.79 0.82
C TYR A 284 -8.79 -3.54 -0.07
N PHE A 285 -8.53 -3.17 -1.32
CA PHE A 285 -9.54 -3.21 -2.38
C PHE A 285 -9.22 -4.36 -3.32
N LEU A 286 -9.97 -5.46 -3.22
CA LEU A 286 -9.71 -6.70 -3.96
C LEU A 286 -10.97 -7.21 -4.65
N GLY A 287 -10.80 -8.02 -5.69
CA GLY A 287 -11.93 -8.75 -6.28
C GLY A 287 -12.46 -9.83 -5.33
N PHE A 288 -13.78 -9.98 -5.27
CA PHE A 288 -14.40 -10.98 -4.40
C PHE A 288 -13.98 -12.41 -4.76
N GLN A 289 -13.49 -13.12 -3.75
CA GLN A 289 -13.21 -14.55 -3.82
C GLN A 289 -13.66 -15.24 -2.54
N LYS A 290 -14.29 -16.42 -2.69
CA LYS A 290 -14.70 -17.25 -1.53
C LYS A 290 -13.51 -17.78 -0.71
N ARG A 291 -12.32 -17.82 -1.30
CA ARG A 291 -11.06 -18.15 -0.64
C ARG A 291 -10.03 -17.08 -0.99
N PRO A 292 -9.15 -16.70 -0.05
CA PRO A 292 -8.17 -15.61 -0.22
C PRO A 292 -6.97 -16.05 -1.08
N ILE A 293 -7.14 -16.26 -2.39
CA ILE A 293 -6.05 -16.65 -3.26
C ILE A 293 -5.24 -15.40 -3.65
N GLY A 294 -3.92 -15.44 -3.46
CA GLY A 294 -3.03 -14.34 -3.84
C GLY A 294 -2.92 -13.21 -2.82
N LEU A 295 -3.50 -13.35 -1.62
CA LEU A 295 -3.38 -12.36 -0.54
C LEU A 295 -1.99 -12.34 0.12
N GLY A 296 -1.20 -13.40 -0.08
CA GLY A 296 0.01 -13.72 0.68
C GLY A 296 1.03 -12.60 0.84
N GLU A 297 1.65 -12.22 -0.26
CA GLU A 297 2.77 -11.26 -0.27
C GLU A 297 2.33 -9.87 0.19
N VAL A 298 1.24 -9.36 -0.39
CA VAL A 298 0.68 -8.04 -0.04
C VAL A 298 0.31 -7.99 1.45
N ALA A 299 -0.41 -8.98 1.99
CA ALA A 299 -0.78 -8.92 3.41
C ALA A 299 0.40 -9.04 4.38
N VAL A 300 1.48 -9.70 3.98
CA VAL A 300 2.72 -9.76 4.77
C VAL A 300 3.43 -8.41 4.71
N HIS A 301 3.52 -7.79 3.52
CA HIS A 301 4.05 -6.43 3.33
C HIS A 301 3.31 -5.42 4.20
N GLU A 302 1.98 -5.36 4.06
CA GLU A 302 1.15 -4.42 4.83
C GLU A 302 1.29 -4.62 6.34
N PHE A 303 1.29 -5.88 6.81
CA PHE A 303 1.44 -6.14 8.24
C PHE A 303 2.85 -5.79 8.76
N LEU A 304 3.88 -5.77 7.92
CA LEU A 304 5.24 -5.38 8.32
C LEU A 304 5.40 -3.86 8.47
N HIS A 305 4.51 -3.04 7.91
CA HIS A 305 4.51 -1.60 8.14
C HIS A 305 4.27 -1.20 9.61
N ILE A 306 3.92 -2.16 10.48
CA ILE A 306 4.00 -1.98 11.94
C ILE A 306 5.41 -1.63 12.43
N LEU A 307 6.46 -1.90 11.65
CA LEU A 307 7.82 -1.46 11.96
C LEU A 307 8.07 -0.04 11.46
N VAL A 308 7.98 0.16 10.15
CA VAL A 308 8.27 1.41 9.45
C VAL A 308 7.15 1.68 8.42
N PRO A 309 6.58 2.89 8.35
CA PRO A 309 6.93 4.05 9.17
C PRO A 309 6.43 4.00 10.63
N LEU A 310 5.46 3.16 11.00
CA LEU A 310 4.73 3.31 12.27
C LEU A 310 5.58 3.57 13.53
N ASN A 311 6.64 2.78 13.75
CA ASN A 311 7.44 2.87 14.97
C ASN A 311 8.81 3.52 14.75
N LEU A 312 9.15 3.86 13.51
CA LEU A 312 10.37 4.55 13.15
C LEU A 312 10.14 5.33 11.86
N HIS A 313 10.02 6.65 12.00
CA HIS A 313 9.68 7.55 10.91
C HIS A 313 10.34 8.92 11.06
N SER A 314 10.38 9.67 9.96
CA SER A 314 10.91 11.03 9.93
C SER A 314 9.86 12.08 10.28
N GLU A 315 10.31 13.31 10.51
CA GLU A 315 9.45 14.47 10.75
C GLU A 315 8.48 14.73 9.57
N GLU A 316 8.87 14.39 8.35
CA GLU A 316 8.04 14.48 7.14
C GLU A 316 6.83 13.55 7.17
N ILE A 317 6.94 12.44 7.89
CA ILE A 317 5.84 11.48 8.06
C ILE A 317 5.01 11.82 9.31
N ASP A 318 5.63 12.30 10.40
CA ASP A 318 4.95 12.63 11.66
C ASP A 318 4.18 13.95 11.60
N TYR A 319 4.78 14.97 10.99
CA TYR A 319 4.22 16.31 10.83
C TYR A 319 3.74 16.52 9.41
N PHE A 320 2.92 15.58 8.94
CA PHE A 320 2.53 15.49 7.54
C PHE A 320 1.76 16.75 7.11
N ASP A 321 2.26 17.44 6.09
CA ASP A 321 1.54 18.55 5.48
C ASP A 321 0.54 18.00 4.46
N PHE A 322 -0.70 17.78 4.90
CA PHE A 322 -1.79 17.28 4.04
C PHE A 322 -2.13 18.19 2.86
N ARG A 323 -1.64 19.44 2.83
CA ARG A 323 -1.93 20.40 1.76
C ARG A 323 -0.76 20.53 0.79
N ALA A 324 0.47 20.54 1.29
CA ALA A 324 1.70 20.70 0.52
C ALA A 324 2.79 19.76 1.09
N PRO A 325 2.65 18.44 0.89
CA PRO A 325 3.49 17.44 1.55
C PRO A 325 4.95 17.62 1.19
N LYS A 326 5.81 17.58 2.20
CA LYS A 326 7.25 17.42 2.02
C LYS A 326 7.56 15.93 2.11
N MET A 327 7.95 15.31 1.00
CA MET A 327 8.23 13.88 0.98
C MET A 327 9.57 13.55 1.64
N SER A 328 9.60 12.47 2.40
CA SER A 328 10.83 11.93 3.02
C SER A 328 11.81 11.40 1.97
N GLN A 329 13.10 11.44 2.28
CA GLN A 329 14.17 10.78 1.53
C GLN A 329 14.18 9.25 1.60
N HIS A 330 13.28 8.64 2.36
CA HIS A 330 13.51 7.28 2.87
C HIS A 330 12.49 6.25 2.44
N LEU A 331 11.95 6.33 1.21
CA LEU A 331 11.14 5.24 0.65
C LEU A 331 11.90 3.91 0.56
N TRP A 332 13.23 3.95 0.45
CA TRP A 332 14.06 2.74 0.55
C TRP A 332 13.92 2.04 1.91
N LEU A 333 13.68 2.80 2.99
CA LEU A 333 13.41 2.29 4.32
C LEU A 333 11.93 1.88 4.42
N TYR A 334 11.00 2.77 4.10
CA TYR A 334 9.57 2.52 4.33
C TYR A 334 8.99 1.42 3.44
N GLU A 335 9.31 1.42 2.15
CA GLU A 335 8.81 0.41 1.20
C GLU A 335 9.84 -0.68 0.93
N GLY A 336 11.08 -0.27 0.61
CA GLY A 336 12.11 -1.22 0.19
C GLY A 336 12.47 -2.21 1.29
N THR A 337 12.64 -1.74 2.52
CA THR A 337 13.00 -2.62 3.64
C THR A 337 11.83 -3.49 4.08
N THR A 338 10.60 -2.94 4.07
CA THR A 338 9.37 -3.70 4.32
C THR A 338 9.22 -4.84 3.32
N GLU A 339 9.44 -4.57 2.04
CA GLU A 339 9.31 -5.55 0.96
C GLU A 339 10.44 -6.61 0.97
N TYR A 340 11.65 -6.23 1.39
CA TYR A 340 12.70 -7.20 1.63
C TYR A 340 12.29 -8.20 2.73
N PHE A 341 11.79 -7.70 3.86
CA PHE A 341 11.36 -8.56 4.97
C PHE A 341 10.07 -9.33 4.65
N SER A 342 9.19 -8.80 3.80
CA SER A 342 7.99 -9.50 3.33
C SER A 342 8.35 -10.78 2.57
N THR A 343 9.41 -10.70 1.77
CA THR A 343 9.97 -11.82 0.99
C THR A 343 10.80 -12.77 1.88
N LEU A 344 11.50 -12.23 2.88
CA LEU A 344 12.36 -13.00 3.78
C LEU A 344 11.58 -13.81 4.83
N ALA A 345 10.47 -13.28 5.37
CA ALA A 345 9.73 -13.93 6.46
C ALA A 345 9.26 -15.37 6.10
N PRO A 346 8.71 -15.63 4.90
CA PRO A 346 8.39 -16.98 4.45
C PRO A 346 9.63 -17.88 4.23
N LEU A 347 10.83 -17.32 3.99
CA LEU A 347 12.06 -18.11 3.91
C LEU A 347 12.50 -18.54 5.31
N HIS A 348 12.56 -17.60 6.24
CA HIS A 348 12.94 -17.82 7.64
C HIS A 348 12.10 -18.93 8.29
N ASP A 349 10.81 -18.96 7.98
CA ASP A 349 9.90 -19.96 8.53
C ASP A 349 9.79 -21.27 7.71
N SER A 350 10.59 -21.39 6.65
CA SER A 350 10.65 -22.51 5.70
C SER A 350 9.38 -22.72 4.85
N THR A 351 8.47 -21.74 4.77
CA THR A 351 7.35 -21.76 3.82
C THR A 351 7.83 -21.75 2.37
N ILE A 352 8.91 -21.02 2.08
CA ILE A 352 9.61 -21.07 0.78
C ILE A 352 11.03 -21.61 0.94
N LYS A 353 11.63 -22.04 -0.17
CA LYS A 353 13.03 -22.51 -0.22
C LYS A 353 13.96 -21.41 -0.70
N GLU A 354 15.25 -21.50 -0.38
CA GLU A 354 16.30 -20.57 -0.84
C GLU A 354 16.27 -20.31 -2.34
N ASN A 355 15.97 -21.33 -3.17
CA ASN A 355 15.87 -21.14 -4.62
C ASN A 355 14.72 -20.20 -5.04
N ALA A 356 13.60 -20.21 -4.33
CA ALA A 356 12.48 -19.31 -4.61
C ALA A 356 12.85 -17.87 -4.22
N PHE A 357 13.42 -17.69 -3.02
CA PHE A 357 13.92 -16.39 -2.56
C PHE A 357 14.98 -15.82 -3.52
N ARG A 358 15.97 -16.62 -3.93
CA ARG A 358 16.98 -16.19 -4.90
C ARG A 358 16.35 -15.79 -6.24
N LYS A 359 15.41 -16.58 -6.77
CA LYS A 359 14.75 -16.26 -8.04
C LYS A 359 13.91 -14.98 -7.98
N ASP A 360 13.34 -14.67 -6.82
CA ASP A 360 12.69 -13.39 -6.57
C ASP A 360 13.71 -12.23 -6.64
N ILE A 361 14.83 -12.33 -5.92
CA ILE A 361 15.92 -11.33 -5.97
C ILE A 361 16.44 -11.12 -7.42
N GLU A 362 16.64 -12.20 -8.19
CA GLU A 362 17.00 -12.11 -9.61
C GLU A 362 15.94 -11.38 -10.45
N GLY A 363 14.66 -11.56 -10.12
CA GLY A 363 13.53 -10.86 -10.74
C GLY A 363 13.58 -9.36 -10.45
N LYS A 364 13.65 -8.99 -9.17
CA LYS A 364 13.71 -7.61 -8.69
C LYS A 364 14.95 -6.86 -9.22
N LEU A 365 16.09 -7.54 -9.33
CA LEU A 365 17.33 -6.97 -9.87
C LEU A 365 17.20 -6.46 -11.32
N LYS A 366 16.30 -7.03 -12.13
CA LYS A 366 16.12 -6.61 -13.55
C LYS A 366 15.57 -5.20 -13.67
N ASP A 367 14.83 -4.71 -12.68
CA ASP A 367 14.33 -3.33 -12.74
C ASP A 367 15.44 -2.30 -12.52
N MET A 368 16.56 -2.70 -11.90
CA MET A 368 17.75 -1.85 -11.80
C MET A 368 18.29 -1.44 -13.17
N ASP A 369 18.10 -2.26 -14.20
CA ASP A 369 18.52 -1.97 -15.58
C ASP A 369 17.82 -0.76 -16.19
N ARG A 370 16.67 -0.36 -15.64
CA ARG A 370 15.89 0.80 -16.09
C ARG A 370 16.36 2.10 -15.44
N LEU A 371 17.20 2.02 -14.40
CA LEU A 371 17.64 3.17 -13.63
C LEU A 371 18.77 3.92 -14.34
N GLY A 372 18.53 5.20 -14.65
CA GLY A 372 19.56 6.08 -15.22
C GLY A 372 20.78 6.24 -14.31
N LYS A 373 21.94 6.55 -14.90
CA LYS A 373 23.22 6.68 -14.17
C LYS A 373 23.18 7.68 -13.02
N ASP A 374 22.35 8.71 -13.12
CA ASP A 374 22.21 9.77 -12.11
C ASP A 374 21.12 9.48 -11.06
N PHE A 375 20.56 8.26 -11.05
CA PHE A 375 19.53 7.88 -10.08
C PHE A 375 20.12 7.83 -8.66
N SER A 376 19.56 8.65 -7.76
CA SER A 376 19.72 8.60 -6.31
C SER A 376 18.38 8.23 -5.69
N PHE A 377 18.38 7.29 -4.74
CA PHE A 377 17.14 6.83 -4.11
C PHE A 377 16.54 7.91 -3.19
N THR A 378 17.39 8.68 -2.50
CA THR A 378 16.93 9.76 -1.61
C THR A 378 16.32 10.93 -2.39
N GLU A 379 16.94 11.32 -3.51
CA GLU A 379 16.37 12.37 -4.39
C GLU A 379 15.09 11.90 -5.07
N PHE A 380 15.05 10.64 -5.53
CA PHE A 380 13.83 10.03 -6.05
C PHE A 380 12.70 10.03 -5.01
N SER A 381 13.00 9.71 -3.74
CA SER A 381 11.98 9.66 -2.69
C SER A 381 11.40 11.04 -2.40
N ARG A 382 12.24 12.09 -2.35
CA ARG A 382 11.78 13.48 -2.20
C ARG A 382 10.91 13.95 -3.38
N ASP A 383 11.20 13.48 -4.59
CA ASP A 383 10.54 13.87 -5.84
C ASP A 383 9.46 12.86 -6.27
N VAL A 384 9.03 11.94 -5.40
CA VAL A 384 8.15 10.82 -5.79
C VAL A 384 6.82 11.29 -6.38
N LEU A 385 6.29 12.42 -5.91
CA LEU A 385 5.04 13.02 -6.40
C LEU A 385 5.16 13.62 -7.81
N SER A 386 6.36 13.81 -8.34
CA SER A 386 6.56 14.34 -9.70
C SER A 386 6.16 13.31 -10.75
N THR A 387 5.84 13.76 -11.97
CA THR A 387 5.52 12.84 -13.08
C THR A 387 6.63 11.83 -13.34
N LYS A 388 7.90 12.24 -13.17
CA LYS A 388 9.06 11.34 -13.32
C LYS A 388 9.17 10.38 -12.13
N GLY A 389 8.93 10.87 -10.91
CA GLY A 389 8.86 10.05 -9.70
C GLY A 389 7.82 8.95 -9.83
N GLN A 390 6.59 9.29 -10.21
CA GLN A 390 5.49 8.35 -10.38
C GLN A 390 5.80 7.23 -11.40
N GLN A 391 6.47 7.55 -12.51
CA GLN A 391 6.89 6.54 -13.50
C GLN A 391 7.92 5.55 -12.95
N LEU A 392 8.72 5.97 -11.97
CA LEU A 392 9.73 5.14 -11.32
C LEU A 392 9.21 4.51 -10.04
N TYR A 393 8.06 4.91 -9.49
CA TYR A 393 7.55 4.43 -8.21
C TYR A 393 7.65 2.93 -7.97
N PRO A 394 7.29 2.03 -8.93
CA PRO A 394 7.39 0.59 -8.73
C PRO A 394 8.78 0.06 -8.35
N ILE A 395 9.86 0.80 -8.61
CA ILE A 395 11.23 0.40 -8.25
C ILE A 395 11.46 0.36 -6.74
N VAL A 396 10.59 0.98 -5.92
CA VAL A 396 10.72 0.91 -4.46
C VAL A 396 10.56 -0.52 -3.95
N TYR A 397 9.62 -1.27 -4.53
CA TYR A 397 9.36 -2.67 -4.18
C TYR A 397 10.37 -3.65 -4.80
N THR A 398 11.10 -3.24 -5.83
CA THR A 398 12.08 -4.10 -6.50
C THR A 398 13.50 -3.70 -6.15
N TYR A 399 14.01 -2.60 -6.71
CA TYR A 399 15.35 -2.11 -6.40
C TYR A 399 15.49 -1.71 -4.92
N GLY A 400 14.46 -1.17 -4.28
CA GLY A 400 14.49 -0.87 -2.84
C GLY A 400 14.68 -2.12 -1.99
N ALA A 401 13.93 -3.19 -2.26
CA ALA A 401 14.10 -4.48 -1.57
C ALA A 401 15.46 -5.13 -1.82
N VAL A 402 15.98 -5.07 -3.05
CA VAL A 402 17.35 -5.51 -3.36
C VAL A 402 18.38 -4.68 -2.58
N ASN A 403 18.21 -3.36 -2.52
CA ASN A 403 19.13 -2.50 -1.79
C ASN A 403 19.13 -2.80 -0.29
N ALA A 404 17.95 -3.00 0.31
CA ALA A 404 17.79 -3.42 1.71
C ALA A 404 18.43 -4.79 2.00
N PHE A 405 18.25 -5.77 1.10
CA PHE A 405 18.91 -7.07 1.19
C PHE A 405 20.44 -6.97 1.17
N LEU A 406 20.99 -6.21 0.23
CA LEU A 406 22.44 -6.00 0.12
C LEU A 406 22.98 -5.23 1.33
N LEU A 407 22.24 -4.26 1.85
CA LEU A 407 22.57 -3.54 3.08
C LEU A 407 22.58 -4.50 4.30
N ASP A 408 21.61 -5.40 4.42
CA ASP A 408 21.59 -6.42 5.50
C ASP A 408 22.85 -7.30 5.46
N ILE A 409 23.29 -7.73 4.27
CA ILE A 409 24.55 -8.47 4.11
C ILE A 409 25.75 -7.63 4.58
N VAL A 410 25.82 -6.35 4.20
CA VAL A 410 26.92 -5.45 4.57
C VAL A 410 26.96 -5.21 6.09
N ILE A 411 25.80 -4.99 6.72
CA ILE A 411 25.69 -4.84 8.18
C ILE A 411 26.23 -6.11 8.84
N ARG A 412 25.76 -7.28 8.41
CA ARG A 412 26.17 -8.57 8.98
C ARG A 412 27.63 -8.86 8.80
N GLU A 413 28.19 -8.64 7.62
CA GLU A 413 29.62 -8.84 7.41
C GLU A 413 30.43 -7.91 8.33
N SER A 414 30.04 -6.65 8.45
CA SER A 414 30.75 -5.66 9.25
C SER A 414 30.70 -5.94 10.75
N SER A 415 29.70 -6.71 11.20
CA SER A 415 29.50 -7.09 12.60
C SER A 415 29.87 -8.56 12.88
N GLY A 416 30.47 -9.28 11.92
CA GLY A 416 30.76 -10.72 12.07
C GLY A 416 29.50 -11.59 12.26
N GLY A 417 28.35 -11.15 11.74
CA GLY A 417 27.06 -11.84 11.76
C GLY A 417 26.15 -11.49 12.93
N SER A 418 26.63 -10.73 13.93
CA SER A 418 25.88 -10.46 15.16
C SER A 418 24.76 -9.40 15.06
N MET A 419 24.63 -8.72 13.92
CA MET A 419 23.66 -7.65 13.70
C MET A 419 23.17 -7.70 12.25
N GLY A 420 21.87 -7.56 12.03
CA GLY A 420 21.25 -7.32 10.74
C GLY A 420 20.49 -5.99 10.68
N LEU A 421 19.89 -5.70 9.54
CA LEU A 421 19.07 -4.53 9.28
C LEU A 421 17.85 -4.48 10.23
N LEU A 422 17.28 -5.61 10.62
CA LEU A 422 16.19 -5.64 11.59
C LEU A 422 16.69 -5.16 12.97
N ASP A 423 17.88 -5.57 13.41
CA ASP A 423 18.47 -5.07 14.66
C ASP A 423 18.69 -3.56 14.63
N VAL A 424 19.09 -3.01 13.46
CA VAL A 424 19.23 -1.56 13.27
C VAL A 424 17.89 -0.86 13.47
N ILE A 425 16.82 -1.37 12.85
CA ILE A 425 15.47 -0.82 13.01
C ILE A 425 15.04 -0.84 14.48
N TYR A 426 15.15 -1.98 15.16
CA TYR A 426 14.76 -2.09 16.58
C TYR A 426 15.60 -1.20 17.51
N ARG A 427 16.90 -1.04 17.23
CA ARG A 427 17.75 -0.11 18.00
C ARG A 427 17.30 1.34 17.81
N LEU A 428 16.98 1.74 16.60
CA LEU A 428 16.48 3.10 16.34
C LEU A 428 15.07 3.30 16.92
N MET A 429 14.19 2.30 16.88
CA MET A 429 12.86 2.35 17.50
C MET A 429 12.92 2.59 19.02
N GLN A 430 13.98 2.15 19.71
CA GLN A 430 14.17 2.44 21.15
C GLN A 430 14.36 3.94 21.40
N ASP A 431 15.05 4.63 20.50
CA ASP A 431 15.35 6.06 20.61
C ASP A 431 14.18 6.93 20.10
N TYR A 432 13.51 6.49 19.03
CA TYR A 432 12.47 7.24 18.32
C TYR A 432 11.07 6.71 18.69
N GLY A 433 10.67 5.52 18.23
CA GLY A 433 9.35 4.97 18.55
C GLY A 433 8.21 5.77 17.90
N PRO A 434 6.94 5.40 18.13
CA PRO A 434 5.81 5.93 17.37
C PRO A 434 5.47 7.40 17.64
N ALA A 435 6.04 8.01 18.69
CA ALA A 435 5.73 9.39 19.10
C ALA A 435 6.91 10.36 18.98
N ARG A 436 8.06 9.91 18.46
CA ARG A 436 9.24 10.77 18.30
C ARG A 436 9.86 10.53 16.93
N PRO A 437 9.65 11.42 15.95
CA PRO A 437 10.29 11.30 14.66
C PRO A 437 11.78 11.61 14.71
N PHE A 438 12.52 11.13 13.71
CA PHE A 438 13.89 11.59 13.44
C PHE A 438 13.91 12.68 12.36
N GLN A 439 14.94 13.54 12.38
CA GLN A 439 15.15 14.50 11.29
C GLN A 439 15.58 13.75 10.02
N ASP A 440 14.90 13.96 8.88
CA ASP A 440 15.14 13.22 7.62
C ASP A 440 16.63 13.09 7.27
N ASP A 441 17.36 14.22 7.21
CA ASP A 441 18.78 14.24 6.82
C ASP A 441 19.72 13.51 7.81
N SER A 442 19.23 13.17 9.01
CA SER A 442 20.03 12.54 10.07
C SER A 442 20.08 11.01 9.98
N LEU A 443 19.19 10.36 9.23
CA LEU A 443 19.00 8.91 9.29
C LEU A 443 20.30 8.11 9.10
N PHE A 444 21.14 8.47 8.12
CA PHE A 444 22.39 7.76 7.87
C PHE A 444 23.42 7.94 9.00
N THR A 445 23.42 9.09 9.69
CA THR A 445 24.22 9.31 10.89
C THR A 445 23.71 8.49 12.07
N LEU A 446 22.39 8.31 12.16
CA LEU A 446 21.76 7.46 13.17
C LEU A 446 22.07 5.97 12.93
N ILE A 447 22.02 5.53 11.67
CA ILE A 447 22.42 4.18 11.26
C ILE A 447 23.89 3.95 11.63
N GLU A 448 24.80 4.88 11.30
CA GLU A 448 26.21 4.80 11.67
C GLU A 448 26.41 4.64 13.18
N ARG A 449 25.67 5.42 13.99
CA ARG A 449 25.74 5.37 15.46
C ARG A 449 25.45 3.98 16.01
N VAL A 450 24.49 3.26 15.43
CA VAL A 450 24.09 1.93 15.90
C VAL A 450 24.79 0.79 15.16
N THR A 451 25.54 1.10 14.10
CA THR A 451 26.34 0.17 13.29
C THR A 451 27.82 0.56 13.28
N ASN A 452 28.34 1.07 12.16
CA ASN A 452 29.72 1.53 11.94
C ASN A 452 29.87 2.33 10.63
N ALA A 453 31.08 2.87 10.41
CA ALA A 453 31.41 3.69 9.24
C ALA A 453 31.31 2.96 7.88
N LYS A 454 31.47 1.63 7.83
CA LYS A 454 31.35 0.86 6.57
C LYS A 454 29.90 0.81 6.09
N VAL A 455 28.97 0.63 7.02
CA VAL A 455 27.52 0.70 6.74
C VAL A 455 27.15 2.11 6.30
N ARG A 456 27.69 3.14 6.97
CA ARG A 456 27.51 4.53 6.56
C ARG A 456 27.96 4.79 5.11
N GLU A 457 29.14 4.30 4.74
CA GLU A 457 29.67 4.45 3.38
C GLU A 457 28.74 3.83 2.34
N TYR A 458 28.17 2.64 2.62
CA TYR A 458 27.18 2.01 1.76
C TYR A 458 25.96 2.91 1.54
N CYS A 459 25.39 3.45 2.62
CA CYS A 459 24.25 4.36 2.54
C CYS A 459 24.58 5.62 1.71
N ASP A 460 25.73 6.24 1.98
CA ASP A 460 26.14 7.46 1.28
C ASP A 460 26.37 7.24 -0.22
N ARG A 461 26.93 6.10 -0.63
CA ARG A 461 27.26 5.83 -2.04
C ARG A 461 26.11 5.27 -2.86
N TYR A 462 25.35 4.33 -2.28
CA TYR A 462 24.41 3.49 -3.04
C TYR A 462 22.93 3.74 -2.76
N ILE A 463 22.62 4.51 -1.71
CA ILE A 463 21.25 4.95 -1.40
C ILE A 463 21.13 6.45 -1.68
N LYS A 464 21.99 7.25 -1.03
CA LYS A 464 22.06 8.69 -1.21
C LYS A 464 22.72 9.08 -2.52
N GLY A 465 23.87 8.46 -2.81
CA GLY A 465 24.63 8.67 -4.02
C GLY A 465 23.99 8.03 -5.25
N THR A 466 24.68 8.15 -6.38
CA THR A 466 24.23 7.65 -7.68
C THR A 466 24.96 6.37 -8.11
N GLU A 467 25.92 5.90 -7.31
CA GLU A 467 26.66 4.68 -7.60
C GLU A 467 25.74 3.46 -7.49
N ARG A 468 26.08 2.38 -8.21
CA ARG A 468 25.39 1.09 -8.06
C ARG A 468 26.15 0.18 -7.09
N PRO A 469 25.45 -0.55 -6.20
CA PRO A 469 26.11 -1.50 -5.30
C PRO A 469 26.96 -2.51 -6.08
N PRO A 470 28.13 -2.93 -5.57
CA PRO A 470 28.93 -3.99 -6.15
C PRO A 470 28.28 -5.36 -5.88
N ILE A 471 27.18 -5.64 -6.59
CA ILE A 471 26.31 -6.81 -6.36
C ILE A 471 27.11 -8.11 -6.32
N LYS A 472 28.05 -8.30 -7.25
CA LYS A 472 28.88 -9.51 -7.30
C LYS A 472 29.66 -9.72 -6.02
N ASP A 473 30.29 -8.67 -5.51
CA ASP A 473 31.18 -8.76 -4.35
C ASP A 473 30.37 -8.96 -3.07
N ILE A 474 29.22 -8.27 -2.94
CA ILE A 474 28.35 -8.41 -1.77
C ILE A 474 27.71 -9.81 -1.72
N LEU A 475 27.17 -10.31 -2.83
CA LEU A 475 26.56 -11.65 -2.86
C LEU A 475 27.60 -12.76 -2.63
N ALA A 476 28.84 -12.56 -3.06
CA ALA A 476 29.92 -13.52 -2.76
C ALA A 476 30.16 -13.69 -1.25
N LEU A 477 29.84 -12.70 -0.41
CA LEU A 477 29.98 -12.80 1.05
C LEU A 477 29.08 -13.89 1.66
N ILE A 478 27.94 -14.18 1.03
CA ILE A 478 27.01 -15.24 1.46
C ILE A 478 27.16 -16.52 0.62
N GLY A 479 28.21 -16.62 -0.19
CA GLY A 479 28.47 -17.77 -1.04
C GLY A 479 27.51 -17.87 -2.23
N TRP A 480 27.03 -16.73 -2.74
CA TRP A 480 26.28 -16.65 -3.98
C TRP A 480 27.17 -16.07 -5.10
N ASP A 481 27.22 -16.77 -6.23
CA ASP A 481 27.91 -16.33 -7.43
C ASP A 481 26.94 -15.58 -8.32
N TYR A 482 27.28 -14.33 -8.68
CA TYR A 482 26.47 -13.47 -9.54
C TYR A 482 27.09 -13.31 -10.92
N THR A 483 26.25 -13.47 -11.94
CA THR A 483 26.57 -13.22 -13.35
C THR A 483 25.54 -12.27 -13.93
N ALA A 484 26.00 -11.09 -14.38
CA ALA A 484 25.11 -10.06 -14.94
C ALA A 484 24.31 -10.57 -16.15
N GLU A 485 24.95 -11.35 -17.00
CA GLU A 485 24.32 -12.00 -18.15
C GLU A 485 24.89 -13.41 -18.33
N LYS A 486 24.06 -14.43 -18.09
CA LYS A 486 24.41 -15.84 -18.31
C LYS A 486 23.77 -16.30 -19.61
N VAL A 487 24.60 -16.69 -20.57
CA VAL A 487 24.15 -17.31 -21.82
C VAL A 487 24.26 -18.83 -21.67
N SER A 488 23.12 -19.51 -21.81
CA SER A 488 23.05 -20.97 -21.84
C SER A 488 22.36 -21.44 -23.12
N LYS A 489 22.49 -22.72 -23.47
CA LYS A 489 21.68 -23.30 -24.55
C LYS A 489 20.53 -24.09 -23.94
N ALA A 490 19.31 -23.81 -24.40
CA ALA A 490 18.11 -24.53 -23.98
C ALA A 490 17.18 -24.74 -25.18
N PRO A 491 16.33 -25.79 -25.17
CA PRO A 491 15.31 -25.93 -26.19
C PRO A 491 14.30 -24.77 -26.12
N GLY A 492 13.93 -24.22 -27.27
CA GLY A 492 12.98 -23.13 -27.36
C GLY A 492 12.73 -22.67 -28.78
N PHE A 493 12.01 -21.57 -28.93
CA PHE A 493 11.59 -21.03 -30.23
C PHE A 493 12.28 -19.72 -30.62
N GLY A 494 13.26 -19.26 -29.83
CA GLY A 494 14.08 -18.08 -30.16
C GLY A 494 13.37 -16.74 -29.98
N PHE A 495 12.33 -16.68 -29.14
CA PHE A 495 11.59 -15.46 -28.87
C PHE A 495 11.21 -15.30 -27.39
N LYS A 496 10.85 -14.07 -27.01
CA LYS A 496 10.12 -13.74 -25.78
C LYS A 496 8.78 -13.09 -26.11
N GLY A 497 7.83 -13.18 -25.18
CA GLY A 497 6.56 -12.46 -25.26
C GLY A 497 6.45 -11.42 -24.14
N ASP A 498 6.14 -10.19 -24.49
CA ASP A 498 5.88 -9.09 -23.57
C ASP A 498 4.37 -8.76 -23.59
N PHE A 499 3.73 -8.78 -22.43
CA PHE A 499 2.32 -8.41 -22.32
C PHE A 499 2.14 -6.91 -22.55
N LYS A 500 1.14 -6.56 -23.37
CA LYS A 500 0.74 -5.17 -23.61
C LYS A 500 -0.77 -5.05 -23.63
N MET A 501 -1.27 -3.87 -23.27
CA MET A 501 -2.67 -3.54 -23.39
C MET A 501 -2.95 -2.90 -24.75
N PHE A 502 -3.98 -3.39 -25.44
CA PHE A 502 -4.47 -2.88 -26.72
C PHE A 502 -5.97 -2.63 -26.60
N ASP A 503 -6.41 -1.37 -26.66
CA ASP A 503 -7.82 -0.98 -26.52
C ASP A 503 -8.49 -1.62 -25.28
N GLY A 504 -7.77 -1.61 -24.15
CA GLY A 504 -8.25 -2.21 -22.89
C GLY A 504 -8.21 -3.75 -22.83
N LYS A 505 -7.70 -4.43 -23.86
CA LYS A 505 -7.56 -5.90 -23.90
C LYS A 505 -6.09 -6.32 -23.81
N PRO A 506 -5.74 -7.33 -23.00
CA PRO A 506 -4.38 -7.84 -22.95
C PRO A 506 -4.03 -8.57 -24.24
N GLY A 507 -2.83 -8.32 -24.75
CA GLY A 507 -2.22 -9.03 -25.87
C GLY A 507 -0.77 -9.38 -25.58
N LEU A 508 -0.21 -10.33 -26.32
CA LEU A 508 1.18 -10.74 -26.20
C LEU A 508 1.94 -10.33 -27.46
N VAL A 509 2.94 -9.46 -27.30
CA VAL A 509 3.83 -9.01 -28.38
C VAL A 509 5.13 -9.78 -28.32
N LEU A 510 5.55 -10.32 -29.45
CA LEU A 510 6.74 -11.13 -29.55
C LEU A 510 7.96 -10.29 -29.94
N SER A 511 9.12 -10.71 -29.43
CA SER A 511 10.42 -10.19 -29.84
C SER A 511 11.41 -11.34 -30.00
N VAL A 512 12.21 -11.28 -31.05
CA VAL A 512 13.28 -12.23 -31.35
C VAL A 512 14.36 -12.08 -30.29
N THR A 513 14.77 -13.21 -29.72
CA THR A 513 15.83 -13.26 -28.70
C THR A 513 17.04 -14.06 -29.15
N ASP A 514 16.94 -14.82 -30.25
CA ASP A 514 18.02 -15.63 -30.78
C ASP A 514 17.98 -15.69 -32.31
N PRO A 515 19.13 -15.79 -33.01
CA PRO A 515 19.16 -16.04 -34.45
C PRO A 515 18.45 -17.34 -34.87
N VAL A 516 18.42 -18.36 -34.00
CA VAL A 516 17.66 -19.60 -34.18
C VAL A 516 16.19 -19.31 -33.83
N ASN A 517 15.44 -18.93 -34.85
CA ASN A 517 14.02 -18.56 -34.77
C ASN A 517 13.16 -19.50 -35.64
N PRO A 518 12.88 -20.73 -35.19
CA PRO A 518 12.15 -21.74 -35.96
C PRO A 518 10.71 -21.32 -36.29
N MET A 519 10.12 -20.42 -35.51
CA MET A 519 8.77 -19.88 -35.75
C MET A 519 8.75 -18.77 -36.81
N LYS A 520 9.91 -18.23 -37.20
CA LYS A 520 10.05 -17.09 -38.14
C LYS A 520 9.21 -15.88 -37.70
N ILE A 521 9.15 -15.65 -36.39
CA ILE A 521 8.54 -14.44 -35.84
C ILE A 521 9.37 -13.22 -36.23
N VAL A 522 8.75 -12.05 -36.22
CA VAL A 522 9.40 -10.74 -36.37
C VAL A 522 9.09 -9.91 -35.14
N ASP A 523 10.01 -9.03 -34.76
CA ASP A 523 9.79 -8.10 -33.65
C ASP A 523 8.51 -7.29 -33.86
N GLY A 524 7.63 -7.32 -32.86
CA GLY A 524 6.33 -6.64 -32.92
C GLY A 524 5.16 -7.53 -33.33
N ASP A 525 5.39 -8.76 -33.76
CA ASP A 525 4.32 -9.74 -34.01
C ASP A 525 3.42 -9.86 -32.78
N ARG A 526 2.10 -9.70 -32.95
CA ARG A 526 1.13 -9.85 -31.86
C ARG A 526 0.38 -11.16 -31.98
N ILE A 527 0.42 -12.00 -30.97
CA ILE A 527 -0.33 -13.28 -30.99
C ILE A 527 -1.83 -13.01 -31.09
N VAL A 528 -2.48 -13.69 -32.02
CA VAL A 528 -3.94 -13.79 -32.18
C VAL A 528 -4.42 -15.11 -31.59
N THR A 529 -3.86 -16.23 -32.06
CA THR A 529 -4.14 -17.57 -31.53
C THR A 529 -2.87 -18.40 -31.38
N VAL A 530 -2.90 -19.38 -30.46
CA VAL A 530 -1.85 -20.38 -30.25
C VAL A 530 -2.53 -21.74 -30.21
N GLU A 531 -2.11 -22.66 -31.07
CA GLU A 531 -2.75 -23.98 -31.25
C GLU A 531 -4.27 -23.87 -31.47
N GLY A 532 -4.69 -22.85 -32.24
CA GLY A 532 -6.10 -22.57 -32.53
C GLY A 532 -6.90 -21.92 -31.39
N MET A 533 -6.31 -21.72 -30.21
CA MET A 533 -6.94 -21.03 -29.08
C MET A 533 -6.55 -19.55 -29.05
N THR A 534 -7.49 -18.66 -28.80
CA THR A 534 -7.18 -17.28 -28.42
C THR A 534 -6.37 -17.25 -27.12
N LEU A 535 -5.64 -16.15 -26.86
CA LEU A 535 -4.91 -16.00 -25.59
C LEU A 535 -5.83 -16.15 -24.37
N GLN A 536 -7.05 -15.61 -24.43
CA GLN A 536 -8.02 -15.70 -23.34
C GLN A 536 -8.42 -17.15 -23.05
N GLU A 537 -8.76 -17.92 -24.09
CA GLU A 537 -9.07 -19.35 -23.96
C GLU A 537 -7.85 -20.14 -23.45
N ALA A 538 -6.66 -19.75 -23.91
CA ALA A 538 -5.43 -20.40 -23.49
C ALA A 538 -5.16 -20.19 -21.98
N PHE A 539 -5.38 -18.98 -21.44
CA PHE A 539 -5.24 -18.72 -20.00
C PHE A 539 -6.34 -19.38 -19.15
N GLN A 540 -7.52 -19.64 -19.73
CA GLN A 540 -8.67 -20.19 -19.00
C GLN A 540 -8.71 -21.71 -18.99
N SER A 541 -8.04 -22.39 -19.91
CA SER A 541 -8.03 -23.86 -20.02
C SER A 541 -6.70 -24.46 -19.54
N GLU A 542 -6.77 -25.68 -19.00
CA GLU A 542 -5.56 -26.44 -18.60
C GLU A 542 -4.66 -26.73 -19.81
N THR A 543 -5.26 -27.18 -20.92
CA THR A 543 -4.57 -27.42 -22.21
C THR A 543 -3.90 -26.15 -22.72
N GLY A 544 -4.60 -25.03 -22.67
CA GLY A 544 -4.08 -23.73 -23.08
C GLY A 544 -2.87 -23.29 -22.27
N ARG A 545 -2.94 -23.43 -20.93
CA ARG A 545 -1.82 -23.13 -20.04
C ARG A 545 -0.62 -24.03 -20.34
N ALA A 546 -0.84 -25.32 -20.55
CA ALA A 546 0.22 -26.24 -20.95
C ALA A 546 0.85 -25.86 -22.30
N THR A 547 0.06 -25.36 -23.25
CA THR A 547 0.57 -24.83 -24.53
C THR A 547 1.42 -23.58 -24.32
N LEU A 548 0.97 -22.62 -23.51
CA LEU A 548 1.73 -21.41 -23.22
C LEU A 548 3.02 -21.69 -22.44
N GLU A 549 3.01 -22.72 -21.58
CA GLU A 549 4.22 -23.16 -20.86
C GLU A 549 5.34 -23.59 -21.80
N LYS A 550 5.03 -24.12 -23.00
CA LYS A 550 6.04 -24.45 -24.01
C LYS A 550 6.89 -23.24 -24.41
N PHE A 551 6.39 -22.01 -24.27
CA PHE A 551 7.17 -20.81 -24.59
C PHE A 551 8.38 -20.67 -23.65
N ARG A 552 8.31 -21.29 -22.46
CA ARG A 552 9.34 -21.23 -21.41
C ARG A 552 10.04 -22.57 -21.20
N THR A 553 9.32 -23.69 -21.41
CA THR A 553 9.76 -25.05 -21.07
C THR A 553 9.48 -26.05 -22.20
N SER A 554 10.10 -25.84 -23.36
CA SER A 554 10.05 -26.78 -24.49
C SER A 554 11.10 -27.90 -24.40
N LYS A 555 10.85 -28.97 -25.14
CA LYS A 555 11.86 -29.98 -25.54
C LYS A 555 12.20 -29.81 -27.01
N VAL A 556 13.40 -30.24 -27.41
CA VAL A 556 13.79 -30.24 -28.83
C VAL A 556 12.78 -31.05 -29.63
N GLY A 557 12.26 -30.46 -30.71
CA GLY A 557 11.24 -31.07 -31.57
C GLY A 557 9.79 -30.81 -31.16
N ASP A 558 9.53 -30.22 -29.99
CA ASP A 558 8.16 -29.81 -29.62
C ASP A 558 7.64 -28.80 -30.66
N THR A 559 6.50 -29.11 -31.27
CA THR A 559 5.90 -28.22 -32.27
C THR A 559 4.97 -27.20 -31.63
N LEU A 560 4.92 -26.04 -32.27
CA LEU A 560 4.00 -24.97 -31.96
C LEU A 560 3.43 -24.38 -33.25
N SER A 561 2.11 -24.15 -33.27
CA SER A 561 1.42 -23.36 -34.29
C SER A 561 0.80 -22.12 -33.66
N MET A 562 0.92 -20.97 -34.32
CA MET A 562 0.27 -19.72 -33.89
C MET A 562 -0.14 -18.87 -35.08
N VAL A 563 -1.18 -18.07 -34.90
CA VAL A 563 -1.51 -16.97 -35.80
C VAL A 563 -1.09 -15.67 -35.13
N VAL A 564 -0.31 -14.86 -35.82
CA VAL A 564 0.12 -13.54 -35.35
C VAL A 564 -0.43 -12.45 -36.26
N LEU A 565 -0.66 -11.27 -35.70
CA LEU A 565 -0.89 -10.04 -36.43
C LEU A 565 0.46 -9.38 -36.69
N ARG A 566 0.85 -9.31 -37.96
CA ARG A 566 2.06 -8.66 -38.46
C ARG A 566 1.66 -7.56 -39.43
N ASP A 567 2.02 -6.31 -39.14
CA ASP A 567 1.66 -5.14 -39.96
C ASP A 567 0.16 -5.08 -40.32
N GLY A 568 -0.70 -5.48 -39.39
CA GLY A 568 -2.15 -5.49 -39.56
C GLY A 568 -2.72 -6.70 -40.34
N GLN A 569 -1.88 -7.66 -40.73
CA GLN A 569 -2.30 -8.89 -41.41
C GLN A 569 -2.07 -10.13 -40.55
N GLU A 570 -2.99 -11.09 -40.62
CA GLU A 570 -2.82 -12.38 -39.95
C GLU A 570 -1.82 -13.26 -40.72
N VAL A 571 -0.85 -13.80 -40.01
CA VAL A 571 0.18 -14.69 -40.53
C VAL A 571 0.20 -15.97 -39.71
N GLU A 572 0.04 -17.11 -40.36
CA GLU A 572 0.17 -18.42 -39.73
C GLU A 572 1.65 -18.81 -39.62
N LEU A 573 2.08 -19.13 -38.41
CA LEU A 573 3.44 -19.52 -38.08
C LEU A 573 3.43 -20.93 -37.49
N LYS A 574 4.38 -21.76 -37.93
CA LYS A 574 4.60 -23.10 -37.40
C LYS A 574 6.08 -23.41 -37.33
N GLY A 575 6.52 -23.97 -36.23
CA GLY A 575 7.91 -24.32 -35.98
C GLY A 575 8.04 -25.41 -34.93
N ALA A 576 9.23 -26.01 -34.87
CA ALA A 576 9.62 -26.96 -33.84
C ALA A 576 10.72 -26.35 -32.98
N ALA A 577 10.67 -26.57 -31.67
CA ALA A 577 11.66 -26.03 -30.76
C ALA A 577 13.05 -26.59 -31.07
N GLU A 578 14.05 -25.71 -31.10
CA GLU A 578 15.44 -26.01 -31.36
C GLU A 578 16.31 -25.55 -30.19
N MET A 579 17.60 -25.89 -30.22
CA MET A 579 18.54 -25.37 -29.22
C MET A 579 18.84 -23.90 -29.52
N VAL A 580 18.29 -23.01 -28.71
CA VAL A 580 18.47 -21.55 -28.81
C VAL A 580 19.39 -21.06 -27.68
N ASN A 581 20.04 -19.90 -27.85
CA ASN A 581 20.65 -19.25 -26.70
C ASN A 581 19.54 -18.69 -25.81
N LYS A 582 19.67 -18.96 -24.52
CA LYS A 582 18.84 -18.41 -23.46
C LYS A 582 19.71 -17.46 -22.65
N VAL A 583 19.32 -16.20 -22.67
CA VAL A 583 19.97 -15.14 -21.89
C VAL A 583 19.23 -14.96 -20.57
N GLU A 584 19.90 -15.27 -19.47
CA GLU A 584 19.42 -15.00 -18.11
C GLU A 584 20.17 -13.79 -17.55
N ARG A 585 19.45 -12.67 -17.37
CA ARG A 585 20.00 -11.47 -16.74
C ARG A 585 19.94 -11.59 -15.22
N HIS A 586 20.94 -11.01 -14.55
CA HIS A 586 21.10 -11.04 -13.11
C HIS A 586 21.05 -12.45 -12.53
N PHE A 587 21.69 -13.41 -13.20
CA PHE A 587 21.67 -14.79 -12.76
C PHE A 587 22.50 -14.98 -11.49
N ILE A 588 21.94 -15.63 -10.50
CA ILE A 588 22.62 -15.97 -9.25
C ILE A 588 22.68 -17.50 -9.13
N GLU A 589 23.76 -18.06 -8.62
CA GLU A 589 23.81 -19.46 -8.19
C GLU A 589 24.50 -19.58 -6.84
N ILE A 590 24.21 -20.66 -6.11
CA ILE A 590 24.96 -20.96 -4.89
C ILE A 590 26.33 -21.44 -5.33
N SER A 591 27.38 -20.89 -4.73
CA SER A 591 28.74 -21.34 -4.97
C SER A 591 28.84 -22.85 -4.72
N PRO A 592 29.48 -23.64 -5.59
CA PRO A 592 29.57 -25.09 -5.42
C PRO A 592 30.41 -25.50 -4.21
N THR A 593 31.25 -24.59 -3.71
CA THR A 593 32.14 -24.81 -2.56
C THR A 593 32.11 -23.59 -1.64
N PRO A 594 30.97 -23.29 -0.97
CA PRO A 594 30.89 -22.15 -0.08
C PRO A 594 31.75 -22.43 1.16
N THR A 595 32.52 -21.44 1.57
CA THR A 595 33.32 -21.53 2.81
C THR A 595 32.40 -21.62 4.04
N PRO A 596 32.90 -22.13 5.17
CA PRO A 596 32.14 -22.11 6.42
C PRO A 596 31.70 -20.71 6.85
N ALA A 597 32.54 -19.69 6.59
CA ALA A 597 32.21 -18.29 6.90
C ALA A 597 31.05 -17.77 6.02
N GLN A 598 31.09 -18.04 4.71
CA GLN A 598 29.98 -17.68 3.80
C GLN A 598 28.67 -18.37 4.21
N THR A 599 28.75 -19.65 4.57
CA THR A 599 27.58 -20.42 5.02
C THR A 599 27.02 -19.85 6.32
N ALA A 600 27.87 -19.51 7.29
CA ALA A 600 27.44 -18.91 8.56
C ALA A 600 26.81 -17.53 8.34
N LEU A 601 27.41 -16.68 7.51
CA LEU A 601 26.87 -15.35 7.20
C LEU A 601 25.53 -15.45 6.47
N LYS A 602 25.39 -16.39 5.52
CA LYS A 602 24.14 -16.65 4.82
C LYS A 602 23.02 -17.07 5.78
N ARG A 603 23.31 -17.97 6.72
CA ARG A 603 22.35 -18.38 7.76
C ARG A 603 21.96 -17.20 8.65
N ALA A 604 22.93 -16.35 9.01
CA ALA A 604 22.65 -15.12 9.72
C ALA A 604 21.67 -14.23 8.92
N VAL A 605 21.91 -14.00 7.62
CA VAL A 605 20.98 -13.25 6.71
C VAL A 605 19.57 -13.84 6.70
N TYR A 606 19.44 -15.15 6.83
CA TYR A 606 18.14 -15.82 6.91
C TYR A 606 17.50 -15.77 8.31
N TYR A 607 18.17 -15.14 9.28
CA TYR A 607 17.78 -15.06 10.69
C TYR A 607 17.72 -16.43 11.39
N GLU A 608 18.57 -17.39 10.98
CA GLU A 608 18.65 -18.77 11.49
C GLU A 608 19.59 -19.02 12.69
#